data_AF-A0A0R0F8M9-F1
#
_entry.id   AF-A0A0R0F8M9-F1
#
_cell.length_a   1.000
_cell.length_b   1.000
_cell.length_c   1.000
_cell.angle_alpha   90.00
_cell.angle_beta   90.00
_cell.angle_gamma   90.00
#
_symmetry.space_group_name_H-M   'P 1'
#
loop_
_entity.id
_entity.type
_entity.pdbx_description
1 polymer ?
#
loop_
_entity_poly.entity_id
_entity_poly.type
_entity_poly.pdbx_seq_one_letter_code
_entity_poly.pdbx_strand_id
1 'polypeptide(L)'
;IYGIIWVFALILILILGITISVLAIVWLEREISAGIQQRIGPEYTGPFGVLQALLDETKLLFKENLIPSRGDICLFIIPFGYNFVLSDLNIGVFLWIAISSIAPIGLLMLGYGSNNKYSFLGGLREAAQSISYEIPLTLSHRFSPSAEREKHALSRNSLMCAKRFRIALSA
;
A
#
# COMPACT_ATOMS: atom_id res chain seq x y z
N ILE A 1 -42.09 4.61 -20.78
CA ILE A 1 -41.91 4.88 -19.33
C ILE A 1 -41.50 3.60 -18.60
N TYR A 2 -42.31 2.53 -18.58
CA TYR A 2 -41.97 1.26 -17.90
C TYR A 2 -40.63 0.64 -18.32
N GLY A 3 -40.30 0.65 -19.62
CA GLY A 3 -39.01 0.11 -20.09
C GLY A 3 -37.79 0.86 -19.53
N ILE A 4 -37.87 2.18 -19.38
CA ILE A 4 -36.79 2.99 -18.80
C ILE A 4 -36.63 2.66 -17.31
N ILE A 5 -37.74 2.56 -16.57
CA ILE A 5 -37.74 2.19 -15.14
C ILE A 5 -37.10 0.82 -14.94
N TRP A 6 -37.41 -0.15 -15.81
CA TRP A 6 -36.82 -1.49 -15.75
C TRP A 6 -35.29 -1.48 -15.97
N VAL A 7 -34.81 -0.72 -16.95
CA VAL A 7 -33.37 -0.58 -17.21
C VAL A 7 -32.65 0.04 -16.02
N PHE A 8 -33.19 1.13 -15.46
CA PHE A 8 -32.61 1.74 -14.25
C PHE A 8 -32.60 0.79 -13.06
N ALA A 9 -33.65 -0.01 -12.87
CA ALA A 9 -33.70 -1.03 -11.81
C ALA A 9 -32.62 -2.10 -11.99
N LEU A 10 -32.37 -2.58 -13.22
CA LEU A 10 -31.32 -3.55 -13.52
C LEU A 10 -29.91 -2.99 -13.29
N ILE A 11 -29.68 -1.71 -13.62
CA ILE A 11 -28.41 -1.04 -13.36
C ILE A 11 -28.19 -0.89 -11.85
N LEU A 12 -29.21 -0.44 -11.12
CA LEU A 12 -29.14 -0.23 -9.68
C LEU A 12 -28.88 -1.54 -8.93
N ILE A 13 -29.56 -2.63 -9.30
CA ILE A 13 -29.34 -3.94 -8.65
C ILE A 13 -27.95 -4.50 -8.95
N LEU A 14 -27.40 -4.25 -10.13
CA LEU A 14 -26.03 -4.64 -10.48
C LEU A 14 -25.00 -3.87 -9.64
N ILE A 15 -25.18 -2.55 -9.49
CA ILE A 15 -24.30 -1.71 -8.65
C ILE A 15 -24.38 -2.18 -7.19
N LEU A 16 -25.59 -2.33 -6.62
CA LEU A 16 -25.74 -2.81 -5.25
C LEU A 16 -25.16 -4.22 -5.06
N GLY A 17 -25.36 -5.12 -6.03
CA GLY A 17 -24.78 -6.47 -5.99
C GLY A 17 -23.26 -6.45 -5.95
N ILE A 18 -22.62 -5.58 -6.75
CA ILE A 18 -21.16 -5.42 -6.75
C ILE A 18 -20.70 -4.84 -5.41
N THR A 19 -21.32 -3.77 -4.92
CA THR A 19 -20.93 -3.13 -3.64
C THR A 19 -21.06 -4.10 -2.46
N ILE A 20 -22.15 -4.87 -2.39
CA ILE A 20 -22.34 -5.89 -1.35
C ILE A 20 -21.29 -7.00 -1.46
N SER A 21 -20.90 -7.39 -2.69
CA SER A 21 -19.86 -8.40 -2.89
C SER A 21 -18.50 -7.94 -2.36
N VAL A 22 -18.13 -6.68 -2.60
CA VAL A 22 -16.90 -6.08 -2.09
C VAL A 22 -16.94 -5.98 -0.56
N LEU A 23 -18.08 -5.54 0.00
CA LEU A 23 -18.28 -5.45 1.45
C LEU A 23 -18.15 -6.83 2.13
N ALA A 24 -18.67 -7.89 1.51
CA ALA A 24 -18.58 -9.26 2.01
C ALA A 24 -17.14 -9.79 1.99
N ILE A 25 -16.36 -9.48 0.95
CA ILE A 25 -14.94 -9.88 0.86
C ILE A 25 -14.12 -9.20 1.97
N VAL A 26 -14.29 -7.88 2.15
CA VAL A 26 -13.58 -7.13 3.20
C VAL A 26 -13.94 -7.64 4.60
N TRP A 27 -15.21 -7.98 4.82
CA TRP A 27 -15.65 -8.58 6.08
C TRP A 27 -14.97 -9.94 6.32
N LEU A 28 -14.95 -10.80 5.30
CA LEU A 28 -14.35 -12.13 5.35
C LEU A 28 -12.82 -12.08 5.58
N GLU A 29 -12.11 -11.13 4.96
CA GLU A 29 -10.67 -10.93 5.19
C GLU A 29 -10.35 -10.68 6.67
N ARG A 30 -11.23 -9.96 7.37
CA ARG A 30 -11.03 -9.62 8.79
C ARG A 30 -11.32 -10.77 9.71
N GLU A 31 -12.39 -11.51 9.42
CA GLU A 31 -12.75 -12.71 10.17
C GLU A 31 -11.65 -13.77 10.05
N ILE A 32 -11.14 -14.01 8.84
CA ILE A 32 -10.02 -14.93 8.61
C ILE A 32 -8.75 -14.43 9.31
N SER A 33 -8.45 -13.13 9.24
CA SER A 33 -7.27 -12.57 9.90
C SER A 33 -7.36 -12.64 11.43
N ALA A 34 -8.56 -12.45 11.99
CA ALA A 34 -8.81 -12.60 13.42
C ALA A 34 -8.63 -14.05 13.87
N GLY A 35 -9.15 -15.00 13.08
CA GLY A 35 -8.95 -16.43 13.30
C GLY A 35 -7.47 -16.85 13.29
N ILE A 36 -6.67 -16.32 12.36
CA ILE A 36 -5.23 -16.61 12.29
C ILE A 36 -4.48 -16.06 13.51
N GLN A 37 -4.83 -14.87 13.97
CA GLN A 37 -4.17 -14.23 15.11
C GLN A 37 -4.69 -14.71 16.46
N GLN A 38 -5.65 -15.66 16.49
CA GLN A 38 -6.35 -16.08 17.71
C GLN A 38 -6.86 -14.89 18.53
N ARG A 39 -7.35 -13.86 17.82
CA ARG A 39 -8.02 -12.69 18.41
C ARG A 39 -9.50 -12.74 18.05
N ILE A 40 -10.34 -12.19 18.91
CA ILE A 40 -11.78 -12.13 18.68
C ILE A 40 -12.04 -11.24 17.45
N GLY A 41 -12.84 -11.77 16.51
CA GLY A 41 -13.27 -11.07 15.31
C GLY A 41 -14.26 -9.94 15.62
N PRO A 42 -14.71 -9.20 14.60
CA PRO A 42 -15.70 -8.14 14.76
C PRO A 42 -17.08 -8.70 15.20
N GLU A 43 -17.29 -8.89 16.50
CA GLU A 43 -18.54 -9.44 17.06
C GLU A 43 -19.54 -8.38 17.56
N TYR A 44 -19.10 -7.15 17.84
CA TYR A 44 -19.91 -6.19 18.62
C TYR A 44 -20.49 -5.00 17.83
N THR A 45 -19.97 -4.68 16.64
CA THR A 45 -20.46 -3.53 15.85
C THR A 45 -21.54 -4.00 14.87
N GLY A 46 -22.75 -4.22 15.38
CA GLY A 46 -23.93 -4.63 14.60
C GLY A 46 -24.07 -6.15 14.36
N PRO A 47 -25.18 -6.59 13.74
CA PRO A 47 -25.40 -8.00 13.42
C PRO A 47 -24.24 -8.54 12.57
N PHE A 48 -23.42 -9.41 13.17
CA PHE A 48 -22.20 -9.99 12.61
C PHE A 48 -21.05 -9.02 12.28
N GLY A 49 -21.00 -7.80 12.83
CA GLY A 49 -19.87 -6.89 12.57
C GLY A 49 -19.87 -6.25 11.17
N VAL A 50 -20.94 -6.41 10.36
CA VAL A 50 -21.03 -5.83 9.01
C VAL A 50 -20.94 -4.31 9.02
N LEU A 51 -21.45 -3.67 10.09
CA LEU A 51 -21.33 -2.20 10.24
C LEU A 51 -19.87 -1.75 10.34
N GLN A 52 -18.96 -2.60 10.84
CA GLN A 52 -17.54 -2.28 10.86
C GLN A 52 -16.96 -2.15 9.43
N ALA A 53 -17.40 -2.99 8.49
CA ALA A 53 -16.96 -2.90 7.10
C ALA A 53 -17.49 -1.62 6.42
N LEU A 54 -18.75 -1.26 6.69
CA LEU A 54 -19.36 -0.03 6.19
C LEU A 54 -18.68 1.24 6.77
N LEU A 55 -18.33 1.20 8.06
CA LEU A 55 -17.61 2.29 8.71
C LEU A 55 -16.21 2.48 8.13
N ASP A 56 -15.52 1.40 7.74
CA ASP A 56 -14.19 1.53 7.15
C ASP A 56 -14.22 2.03 5.70
N GLU A 57 -15.27 1.70 4.94
CA GLU A 57 -15.53 2.36 3.65
C GLU A 57 -15.73 3.86 3.85
N THR A 58 -16.57 4.25 4.82
CA THR A 58 -16.82 5.66 5.15
C THR A 58 -15.56 6.36 5.68
N LYS A 59 -14.77 5.68 6.51
CA LYS A 59 -13.52 6.19 7.07
C LYS A 59 -12.49 6.49 5.99
N LEU A 60 -12.48 5.73 4.89
CA LEU A 60 -11.59 6.00 3.76
C LEU A 60 -11.98 7.30 3.06
N LEU A 61 -13.28 7.61 2.96
CA LEU A 61 -13.76 8.89 2.39
C LEU A 61 -13.35 10.09 3.24
N PHE A 62 -13.34 9.93 4.57
CA PHE A 62 -12.87 10.96 5.50
C PHE A 62 -11.36 11.05 5.61
N LYS A 63 -10.60 10.15 4.99
CA LYS A 63 -9.16 10.30 4.85
C LYS A 63 -8.90 11.31 3.75
N GLU A 64 -9.29 12.55 4.02
CA GLU A 64 -9.18 13.64 3.07
C GLU A 64 -7.71 13.84 2.68
N ASN A 65 -7.52 14.03 1.39
CA ASN A 65 -6.25 14.48 0.86
C ASN A 65 -6.11 15.95 1.31
N LEU A 66 -5.38 16.18 2.40
CA LEU A 66 -5.02 17.51 2.87
C LEU A 66 -4.05 18.12 1.85
N ILE A 67 -4.57 18.59 0.72
CA ILE A 67 -3.88 19.56 -0.11
C ILE A 67 -3.93 20.88 0.66
N PRO A 68 -2.79 21.41 1.14
CA PRO A 68 -2.81 22.71 1.82
C PRO A 68 -3.34 23.74 0.82
N SER A 69 -4.44 24.42 1.17
CA SER A 69 -5.14 25.40 0.32
C SER A 69 -4.25 26.57 -0.17
N ARG A 70 -3.02 26.69 0.32
CA ARG A 70 -2.05 27.73 -0.05
C ARG A 70 -0.69 27.17 -0.50
N GLY A 71 -0.56 25.86 -0.68
CA GLY A 71 0.62 25.26 -1.28
C GLY A 71 0.38 25.04 -2.77
N ASP A 72 1.07 25.78 -3.61
CA ASP A 72 1.03 25.58 -5.06
C ASP A 72 1.38 24.12 -5.38
N ILE A 73 0.41 23.35 -5.88
CA ILE A 73 0.57 21.92 -6.18
C ILE A 73 1.73 21.70 -7.17
N CYS A 74 1.99 22.70 -8.03
CA CYS A 74 3.11 22.72 -8.98
C CYS A 74 4.50 22.88 -8.33
N LEU A 75 4.63 23.36 -7.09
CA LEU A 75 5.94 23.44 -6.43
C LEU A 75 6.34 22.14 -5.75
N PHE A 76 5.40 21.23 -5.46
CA PHE A 76 5.71 20.01 -4.72
C PHE A 76 6.14 18.85 -5.61
N ILE A 77 5.63 18.79 -6.83
CA ILE A 77 5.97 17.78 -7.82
C ILE A 77 6.71 18.50 -8.93
N ILE A 78 8.01 18.79 -8.71
CA ILE A 78 9.05 19.00 -9.71
C ILE A 78 8.50 19.54 -11.06
N PRO A 79 8.63 20.85 -11.35
CA PRO A 79 9.80 21.26 -12.13
C PRO A 79 10.24 22.71 -11.87
N PHE A 80 11.54 22.91 -11.63
CA PHE A 80 12.14 24.22 -11.93
C PHE A 80 11.81 24.56 -13.39
N GLY A 81 11.31 25.78 -13.62
CA GLY A 81 10.62 26.18 -14.85
C GLY A 81 11.36 25.87 -16.15
N TYR A 82 10.66 26.06 -17.27
CA TYR A 82 10.97 25.69 -18.68
C TYR A 82 12.45 25.71 -19.17
N ASN A 83 13.40 26.32 -18.46
CA ASN A 83 14.81 26.42 -18.85
C ASN A 83 15.82 26.04 -17.76
N PHE A 84 15.42 25.34 -16.69
CA PHE A 84 16.36 24.83 -15.67
C PHE A 84 16.65 23.34 -15.86
N VAL A 85 17.35 22.98 -16.94
CA VAL A 85 18.10 21.72 -16.98
C VAL A 85 19.30 21.91 -16.04
N LEU A 86 19.12 21.62 -14.74
CA LEU A 86 20.17 21.86 -13.74
C LEU A 86 21.43 21.00 -13.98
N SER A 87 21.32 19.92 -14.75
CA SER A 87 22.44 19.23 -15.40
C SER A 87 21.91 18.05 -16.19
N ASP A 88 22.40 17.86 -17.41
CA ASP A 88 22.37 16.57 -18.12
C ASP A 88 23.36 15.60 -17.45
N LEU A 89 23.07 15.22 -16.20
CA LEU A 89 23.79 14.15 -15.54
C LEU A 89 23.38 12.85 -16.24
N ASN A 90 24.30 12.24 -16.98
CA ASN A 90 24.19 10.83 -17.40
C ASN A 90 24.00 9.87 -16.20
N ILE A 91 24.11 10.38 -14.97
CA ILE A 91 23.87 9.73 -13.68
C ILE A 91 22.43 9.95 -13.17
N GLY A 92 21.51 10.51 -13.97
CA GLY A 92 20.14 10.86 -13.53
C GLY A 92 19.38 9.72 -12.83
N VAL A 93 19.49 8.49 -13.33
CA VAL A 93 18.86 7.30 -12.71
C VAL A 93 19.48 7.00 -11.33
N PHE A 94 20.79 7.14 -11.18
CA PHE A 94 21.44 6.95 -9.88
C PHE A 94 21.07 8.06 -8.89
N LEU A 95 20.90 9.30 -9.38
CA LEU A 95 20.43 10.40 -8.54
C LEU A 95 19.01 10.15 -8.04
N TRP A 96 18.11 9.66 -8.92
CA TRP A 96 16.76 9.28 -8.53
C TRP A 96 16.75 8.21 -7.45
N ILE A 97 17.59 7.17 -7.59
CA ILE A 97 17.73 6.09 -6.61
C ILE A 97 18.28 6.63 -5.27
N ALA A 98 19.27 7.53 -5.32
CA ALA A 98 19.85 8.13 -4.12
C ALA A 98 18.85 8.98 -3.34
N ILE A 99 18.02 9.77 -4.04
CA ILE A 99 16.98 10.59 -3.42
C ILE A 99 15.87 9.71 -2.82
N SER A 100 15.50 8.61 -3.50
CA SER A 100 14.49 7.66 -3.00
C SER A 100 14.92 6.99 -1.69
N SER A 101 16.22 6.68 -1.56
CA SER A 101 16.80 6.05 -0.37
C SER A 101 16.76 6.92 0.90
N ILE A 102 16.36 8.20 0.81
CA ILE A 102 16.16 9.06 1.99
C ILE A 102 14.86 8.70 2.76
N ALA A 103 13.90 8.04 2.12
CA ALA A 103 12.64 7.66 2.75
C ALA A 103 12.80 6.69 3.95
N PRO A 104 13.53 5.56 3.83
CA PRO A 104 13.73 4.64 4.95
C PRO A 104 14.44 5.25 6.15
N ILE A 105 15.38 6.18 5.94
CA ILE A 105 16.11 6.80 7.06
C ILE A 105 15.19 7.70 7.90
N GLY A 106 14.20 8.36 7.28
CA GLY A 106 13.18 9.13 7.99
C GLY A 106 12.34 8.27 8.93
N LEU A 107 11.90 7.09 8.47
CA LEU A 107 11.13 6.13 9.28
C LEU A 107 11.97 5.58 10.44
N LEU A 108 13.26 5.30 10.21
CA LEU A 108 14.17 4.88 11.28
C LEU A 108 14.38 5.99 12.32
N MET A 109 14.50 7.24 11.90
CA MET A 109 14.67 8.37 12.82
C MET A 109 13.41 8.64 13.65
N LEU A 110 12.22 8.47 13.06
CA LEU A 110 10.94 8.50 13.79
C LEU A 110 10.86 7.38 14.84
N GLY A 111 11.27 6.16 14.47
CA GLY A 111 11.34 5.03 15.39
C GLY A 111 12.36 5.24 16.53
N TYR A 112 13.51 5.85 16.22
CA TYR A 112 14.56 6.17 17.18
C TYR A 112 14.15 7.28 18.15
N GLY A 113 13.51 8.35 17.66
CA GLY A 113 13.01 9.47 18.46
C GLY A 113 11.93 9.08 19.48
N SER A 114 11.22 7.98 19.23
CA SER A 114 10.21 7.42 20.14
C SER A 114 10.80 6.87 21.45
N ASN A 115 12.13 6.72 21.54
CA ASN A 115 12.85 6.23 22.74
C ASN A 115 12.23 4.96 23.36
N ASN A 116 11.71 4.08 22.50
CA ASN A 116 11.08 2.83 22.91
C ASN A 116 11.55 1.71 21.99
N LYS A 117 12.07 0.65 22.60
CA LYS A 117 12.50 -0.60 21.94
C LYS A 117 11.47 -1.16 20.95
N TYR A 118 10.17 -1.08 21.28
CA TYR A 118 9.12 -1.63 20.41
C TYR A 118 8.84 -0.74 19.19
N SER A 119 8.88 0.57 19.37
CA SER A 119 8.68 1.53 18.27
C SER A 119 9.84 1.48 17.26
N PHE A 120 11.06 1.29 17.74
CA PHE A 120 12.24 1.16 16.87
C PHE A 120 12.20 -0.12 16.03
N LEU A 121 11.76 -1.26 16.62
CA LEU A 121 11.55 -2.50 15.88
C LEU A 121 10.45 -2.38 14.81
N GLY A 122 9.37 -1.63 15.11
CA GLY A 122 8.36 -1.28 14.11
C GLY A 122 8.94 -0.48 12.95
N GLY A 123 9.72 0.56 13.24
CA GLY A 123 10.41 1.37 12.22
C GLY A 123 11.41 0.57 11.36
N LEU A 124 12.14 -0.38 11.96
CA LEU A 124 13.05 -1.28 11.24
C LEU A 124 12.33 -2.17 10.22
N ARG A 125 11.12 -2.63 10.53
CA ARG A 125 10.32 -3.46 9.61
C ARG A 125 9.81 -2.65 8.43
N GLU A 126 9.34 -1.43 8.68
CA GLU A 126 8.93 -0.51 7.61
C GLU A 126 10.11 -0.14 6.71
N ALA A 127 11.29 0.11 7.28
CA ALA A 127 12.50 0.36 6.51
C ALA A 127 12.94 -0.84 5.66
N ALA A 128 12.87 -2.06 6.22
CA ALA A 128 13.19 -3.28 5.45
C ALA A 128 12.23 -3.48 4.28
N GLN A 129 10.94 -3.19 4.49
CA GLN A 129 9.92 -3.26 3.45
C GLN A 129 10.14 -2.21 2.35
N SER A 130 10.42 -0.96 2.72
CA SER A 130 10.67 0.09 1.72
C SER A 130 11.91 -0.21 0.88
N ILE A 131 13.01 -0.65 1.49
CA ILE A 131 14.24 -1.05 0.79
C ILE A 131 13.95 -2.25 -0.14
N SER A 132 13.15 -3.21 0.31
CA SER A 132 12.80 -4.39 -0.48
C SER A 132 11.92 -4.07 -1.70
N TYR A 133 11.25 -2.92 -1.76
CA TYR A 133 10.54 -2.48 -2.96
C TYR A 133 11.43 -1.69 -3.93
N GLU A 134 12.45 -1.00 -3.41
CA GLU A 134 13.40 -0.26 -4.26
C GLU A 134 14.38 -1.17 -5.00
N ILE A 135 14.89 -2.23 -4.36
CA ILE A 135 15.87 -3.13 -4.98
C ILE A 135 15.31 -3.86 -6.22
N PRO A 136 14.10 -4.45 -6.20
CA PRO A 136 13.53 -5.09 -7.38
C PRO A 136 13.21 -4.10 -8.49
N LEU A 137 12.77 -2.89 -8.14
CA LEU A 137 12.51 -1.83 -9.12
C LEU A 137 13.81 -1.48 -9.86
N THR A 138 14.89 -1.26 -9.12
CA THR A 138 16.20 -0.95 -9.72
C THR A 138 16.80 -2.12 -10.52
N LEU A 139 16.63 -3.35 -10.04
CA LEU A 139 17.09 -4.54 -10.76
C LEU A 139 16.33 -4.75 -12.07
N SER A 140 15.01 -4.53 -12.08
CA SER A 140 14.19 -4.65 -13.29
C SER A 140 14.60 -3.66 -14.39
N HIS A 141 15.02 -2.45 -14.01
CA HIS A 141 15.48 -1.44 -14.97
C HIS A 141 16.85 -1.74 -15.57
N ARG A 142 17.72 -2.48 -14.86
CA ARG A 142 19.02 -2.93 -15.40
C ARG A 142 18.90 -4.21 -16.24
N PHE A 143 17.87 -5.02 -16.03
CA PHE A 143 17.67 -6.30 -16.73
C PHE A 143 16.80 -6.20 -17.99
N SER A 144 17.21 -5.35 -18.93
CA SER A 144 16.87 -5.52 -20.34
C SER A 144 17.98 -6.35 -21.01
N PRO A 145 17.66 -7.30 -21.90
CA PRO A 145 17.49 -8.74 -21.67
C PRO A 145 18.80 -9.55 -21.47
N SER A 146 18.97 -10.28 -20.36
CA SER A 146 19.89 -11.44 -20.24
C SER A 146 19.74 -12.29 -18.96
N ALA A 147 18.58 -12.34 -18.29
CA ALA A 147 18.35 -13.25 -17.14
C ALA A 147 16.96 -13.88 -17.16
N GLU A 148 16.66 -14.63 -18.21
CA GLU A 148 15.60 -15.65 -18.14
C GLU A 148 16.02 -16.87 -17.27
N ARG A 149 17.26 -16.90 -16.74
CA ARG A 149 17.72 -18.01 -15.88
C ARG A 149 17.63 -17.79 -14.37
N GLU A 150 17.29 -16.59 -13.88
CA GLU A 150 17.21 -16.36 -12.42
C GLU A 150 15.78 -16.24 -11.87
N LYS A 151 14.76 -16.06 -12.73
CA LYS A 151 13.34 -16.07 -12.31
C LYS A 151 12.94 -17.35 -11.57
N HIS A 152 13.58 -18.48 -11.86
CA HIS A 152 13.31 -19.76 -11.18
C HIS A 152 14.02 -19.92 -9.83
N ALA A 153 15.07 -19.14 -9.53
CA ALA A 153 15.73 -19.16 -8.22
C ALA A 153 15.10 -18.13 -7.27
N LEU A 154 14.78 -16.92 -7.77
CA LEU A 154 14.23 -15.83 -6.94
C LEU A 154 12.77 -16.07 -6.52
N SER A 155 11.99 -16.82 -7.32
CA SER A 155 10.62 -17.21 -6.97
C SER A 155 10.56 -18.16 -5.76
N ARG A 156 11.55 -19.04 -5.58
CA ARG A 156 11.58 -19.94 -4.40
C ARG A 156 11.97 -19.22 -3.11
N ASN A 157 12.86 -18.24 -3.17
CA ASN A 157 13.27 -17.50 -1.97
C ASN A 157 12.28 -16.39 -1.58
N SER A 158 11.61 -15.74 -2.55
CA SER A 158 10.54 -14.77 -2.23
C SER A 158 9.30 -15.46 -1.65
N LEU A 159 8.91 -16.64 -2.14
CA LEU A 159 7.81 -17.41 -1.56
C LEU A 159 8.17 -17.95 -0.16
N MET A 160 9.44 -18.30 0.08
CA MET A 160 9.90 -18.70 1.42
C MET A 160 9.97 -17.50 2.38
N CYS A 161 10.36 -16.32 1.90
CA CYS A 161 10.41 -15.09 2.70
C CYS A 161 9.00 -14.58 3.02
N ALA A 162 8.05 -14.63 2.07
CA ALA A 162 6.65 -14.31 2.32
C ALA A 162 5.98 -15.30 3.29
N LYS A 163 6.30 -16.61 3.22
CA LYS A 163 5.84 -17.59 4.20
C LYS A 163 6.45 -17.37 5.58
N ARG A 164 7.75 -17.04 5.67
CA ARG A 164 8.40 -16.73 6.96
C ARG A 164 7.90 -15.43 7.57
N PHE A 165 7.61 -14.41 6.76
CA PHE A 165 7.05 -13.15 7.26
C PHE A 165 5.60 -13.32 7.72
N ARG A 166 4.82 -14.19 7.06
CA ARG A 166 3.48 -14.57 7.53
C ARG A 166 3.52 -15.29 8.89
N ILE A 167 4.55 -16.11 9.15
CA ILE A 167 4.73 -16.78 10.44
C ILE A 167 5.22 -15.81 11.53
N ALA A 168 6.04 -14.80 11.17
CA ALA A 168 6.49 -13.78 12.12
C ALA A 168 5.42 -12.73 12.49
N LEU A 169 4.33 -12.63 11.71
CA LEU A 169 3.17 -11.79 12.06
C LEU A 169 2.09 -12.57 12.83
N SER A 170 2.19 -13.90 12.90
CA SER A 170 1.30 -14.76 13.69
C SER A 170 1.91 -15.18 15.04
N ALA A 171 2.97 -14.52 15.48
CA ALA A 171 3.58 -14.68 16.80
C ALA A 171 3.67 -13.31 17.48
#